data_AF-A0A966U3D2-F1
#
_entry.id   AF-A0A966U3D2-F1
#
_cell.length_a   1.000
_cell.length_b   1.000
_cell.length_c   1.000
_cell.angle_alpha   90.00
_cell.angle_beta   90.00
_cell.angle_gamma   90.00
#
_symmetry.space_group_name_H-M   'P 1'
#
loop_
_entity.id
_entity.type
_entity.pdbx_description
1 polymer ?
#
loop_
_entity_poly.entity_id
_entity_poly.type
_entity_poly.pdbx_seq_one_letter_code
_entity_poly.pdbx_strand_id
1 'polypeptide(L)' 'MMHSIPSLIGFSQHHGEWFAEGISLSVLASQYGTPLYVYSKHAICSAYRAYDVACIRANGSRRARIHYAVKA' A
#
# COMPACT_ATOMS: atom_id res chain seq x y z
N MET A 1 21.66 15.17 -2.12
CA MET A 1 21.17 14.17 -1.14
C MET A 1 19.96 13.48 -1.74
N MET A 2 20.07 12.22 -2.15
CA MET A 2 18.91 11.45 -2.59
C MET A 2 18.18 10.98 -1.34
N HIS A 3 17.05 11.61 -1.01
CA HIS A 3 16.15 11.09 0.00
C HIS A 3 15.60 9.76 -0.54
N SER A 4 16.14 8.63 -0.08
CA SER A 4 15.60 7.33 -0.43
C SER A 4 14.27 7.19 0.29
N ILE A 5 13.18 7.46 -0.43
CA ILE A 5 11.85 7.06 0.00
C ILE A 5 11.92 5.54 0.22
N PRO A 6 11.54 5.02 1.40
CA PRO A 6 11.45 3.59 1.62
C PRO A 6 10.62 2.96 0.50
N SER A 7 10.92 1.72 0.13
CA SER A 7 10.12 1.01 -0.87
C SER A 7 8.63 1.10 -0.51
N LEU A 8 7.88 1.86 -1.31
CA LEU A 8 6.47 2.12 -1.07
C LEU A 8 5.70 1.01 -1.75
N ILE A 9 5.34 -0.03 -1.01
CA ILE A 9 4.63 -1.19 -1.55
C ILE A 9 3.43 -0.73 -2.38
N GLY A 10 3.33 -1.20 -3.63
CA GLY A 10 2.25 -0.83 -4.55
C GLY A 10 2.46 0.48 -5.32
N PHE A 11 3.54 1.21 -5.06
CA PHE A 11 3.94 2.40 -5.79
C PHE A 11 5.39 2.29 -6.26
N SER A 12 5.67 2.85 -7.43
CA SER A 12 7.02 2.88 -7.97
C SER A 12 7.31 4.20 -8.65
N GLN A 13 8.59 4.51 -8.80
CA GLN A 13 9.07 5.63 -9.57
C GLN A 13 10.02 5.13 -10.65
N HIS A 14 9.77 5.52 -11.89
CA HIS A 14 10.64 5.22 -13.03
C HIS A 14 10.89 6.51 -13.80
N HIS A 15 12.16 6.89 -13.97
CA HIS A 15 12.56 8.10 -14.72
C HIS A 15 11.83 9.39 -14.30
N GLY A 16 11.56 9.54 -13.00
CA GLY A 16 10.87 10.72 -12.45
C GLY A 16 9.33 10.65 -12.48
N GLU A 17 8.74 9.68 -13.19
CA GLU A 17 7.30 9.46 -13.21
C GLU A 17 6.87 8.46 -12.13
N TRP A 18 5.73 8.73 -11.49
CA TRP A 18 5.17 7.92 -10.42
C TRP A 18 4.05 7.01 -10.91
N PHE A 19 4.04 5.79 -10.39
CA PHE A 19 3.07 4.77 -10.72
C PHE A 19 2.43 4.21 -9.45
N ALA A 20 1.14 3.88 -9.52
CA ALA A 20 0.43 3.06 -8.53
C ALA A 20 -0.05 1.78 -9.20
N GLU A 21 0.32 0.61 -8.68
CA GLU A 21 0.01 -0.70 -9.27
C GLU A 21 0.46 -0.82 -10.74
N GLY A 22 1.53 -0.12 -11.12
CA GLY A 22 2.03 -0.06 -12.50
C GLY A 22 1.27 0.91 -13.42
N ILE A 23 0.29 1.66 -12.92
CA ILE A 23 -0.46 2.67 -13.65
C ILE A 23 0.11 4.05 -13.35
N SER A 24 0.42 4.85 -14.37
CA SER A 24 0.95 6.20 -14.20
C SER A 24 -0.05 7.09 -13.44
N LEU A 25 0.45 7.77 -12.40
CA LEU A 25 -0.33 8.76 -11.65
C LEU A 25 -0.68 9.99 -12.51
N SER A 26 0.15 10.34 -13.49
CA SER A 26 -0.13 11.46 -14.40
C SER A 26 -1.33 11.17 -15.29
N VAL A 27 -1.43 9.93 -15.79
CA VAL A 27 -2.57 9.44 -16.57
C VAL A 27 -3.84 9.44 -15.71
N LEU A 28 -3.77 8.93 -14.47
CA LEU A 28 -4.91 8.94 -13.55
C LEU A 28 -5.39 10.36 -13.24
N ALA A 29 -4.46 11.30 -12.98
CA ALA A 29 -4.79 12.70 -12.72
C ALA A 29 -5.43 13.39 -13.94
N SER A 30 -4.98 13.07 -15.15
CA SER A 30 -5.58 13.57 -16.40
C SER A 30 -6.99 13.01 -16.61
N GLN A 31 -7.17 11.71 -16.36
CA GLN A 31 -8.45 11.02 -16.56
C GLN A 31 -9.53 11.39 -15.53
N TYR A 32 -9.15 11.53 -14.26
CA TYR A 32 -10.10 11.72 -13.15
C TYR A 32 -10.06 13.11 -12.50
N GLY A 33 -9.14 13.99 -12.93
CA GLY A 33 -8.96 15.34 -12.37
C GLY A 33 -8.17 15.36 -11.06
N THR A 34 -7.99 16.56 -10.50
CA THR A 34 -7.31 16.77 -9.21
C THR A 34 -8.11 17.72 -8.30
N PRO A 35 -8.02 17.57 -6.95
CA PRO A 35 -7.22 16.59 -6.20
C PRO A 35 -7.77 15.16 -6.32
N LEU A 36 -6.86 14.17 -6.41
CA LEU A 36 -7.20 12.76 -6.55
C LEU A 36 -6.47 11.93 -5.49
N TYR A 37 -7.22 11.15 -4.73
CA TYR A 37 -6.67 10.13 -3.84
C TYR A 37 -6.54 8.81 -4.62
N VAL A 38 -5.35 8.22 -4.58
CA VAL A 38 -5.05 6.93 -5.21
C VAL A 38 -4.57 5.96 -4.14
N TYR A 39 -5.26 4.83 -4.01
CA TYR A 39 -4.92 3.77 -3.08
C TYR A 39 -4.47 2.53 -3.84
N SER A 40 -3.47 1.83 -3.30
CA SER A 40 -3.03 0.52 -3.81
C SER A 40 -3.68 -0.61 -3.00
N LYS A 41 -4.32 -1.55 -3.71
CA LYS A 41 -4.84 -2.78 -3.11
C LYS A 41 -3.69 -3.66 -2.62
N HIS A 42 -2.61 -3.75 -3.39
CA HIS A 42 -1.41 -4.49 -3.03
C HIS A 42 -0.81 -3.97 -1.72
N ALA A 43 -0.72 -2.65 -1.54
CA ALA A 43 -0.25 -2.01 -0.31
C ALA A 43 -1.12 -2.41 0.90
N ILE A 44 -2.44 -2.21 0.80
CA ILE A 44 -3.39 -2.49 1.89
C ILE A 44 -3.37 -3.99 2.25
N CYS A 45 -3.41 -4.87 1.25
CA CYS A 45 -3.39 -6.31 1.49
C CYS A 45 -2.06 -6.79 2.07
N SER A 46 -0.93 -6.23 1.64
CA SER A 46 0.38 -6.58 2.20
C SER A 46 0.52 -6.12 3.64
N ALA A 47 0.02 -4.93 3.98
CA ALA A 47 -0.04 -4.46 5.36
C ALA A 47 -0.93 -5.37 6.24
N TYR A 48 -2.14 -5.70 5.77
CA TYR A 48 -3.03 -6.61 6.50
C TYR A 48 -2.39 -7.99 6.73
N ARG A 49 -1.80 -8.58 5.69
CA ARG A 49 -1.13 -9.90 5.78
C ARG A 49 0.00 -9.91 6.79
N ALA A 50 0.79 -8.84 6.88
CA ALA A 50 1.86 -8.74 7.87
C ALA A 50 1.31 -8.86 9.31
N TYR A 51 0.19 -8.20 9.61
CA TYR A 51 -0.49 -8.35 10.90
C TYR A 51 -1.12 -9.73 11.07
N ASP A 52 -1.74 -10.30 10.02
CA ASP A 52 -2.47 -11.56 10.13
C ASP A 52 -1.52 -12.72 10.43
N VAL A 53 -0.38 -12.77 9.75
CA VAL A 53 0.69 -13.74 10.03
C VAL A 53 1.19 -13.61 11.47
N ALA A 54 1.39 -12.37 11.96
CA ALA A 54 1.82 -12.13 13.34
C ALA A 54 0.78 -12.54 14.41
N CYS A 55 -0.48 -12.73 14.02
CA CYS A 55 -1.55 -13.22 14.90
C CYS A 55 -1.57 -14.75 15.03
N ILE A 56 -0.77 -15.47 14.25
CA ILE A 56 -0.67 -16.94 14.30
C ILE A 56 0.60 -17.34 15.09
N ARG A 57 0.47 -18.30 15.99
CA ARG A 57 1.60 -18.90 16.71
C ARG A 57 2.29 -19.96 15.84
N ALA A 58 3.51 -20.36 16.21
CA ALA A 58 4.23 -21.43 15.54
C ALA A 58 3.45 -22.77 15.48
N ASN A 59 2.56 -23.02 16.45
CA ASN A 59 1.70 -24.21 16.47
C ASN A 59 0.39 -24.08 15.67
N GLY A 60 0.26 -23.03 14.85
CA GLY A 60 -0.93 -22.78 14.01
C GLY A 60 -2.13 -22.19 14.75
N SER A 61 -2.12 -22.11 16.09
CA SER A 61 -3.20 -21.48 16.85
C SER A 61 -3.18 -19.96 16.70
N ARG A 62 -4.36 -19.34 16.66
CA ARG A 62 -4.50 -17.88 16.62
C ARG A 62 -4.39 -17.29 18.04
N ARG A 63 -3.59 -16.24 18.21
CA ARG A 63 -3.39 -15.52 19.49
C ARG A 63 -4.08 -14.17 19.58
N ALA A 64 -4.47 -13.60 18.44
CA ALA A 64 -5.10 -12.28 18.34
C ALA A 64 -5.98 -12.19 17.09
N ARG A 65 -6.83 -11.17 17.04
CA ARG A 65 -7.67 -10.81 15.89
C ARG A 65 -7.40 -9.37 15.48
N ILE A 66 -7.53 -9.08 14.19
CA ILE A 66 -7.33 -7.75 13.63
C ILE A 66 -8.70 -7.07 13.56
N HIS A 67 -8.82 -5.89 14.18
CA HIS A 67 -9.97 -5.01 14.05
C HIS A 67 -9.47 -3.70 13.46
N TYR A 68 -9.75 -3.46 12.18
CA TYR A 68 -9.33 -2.24 11.51
C TYR A 68 -10.05 -1.02 12.12
N ALA A 69 -9.29 0.01 12.48
CA ALA A 69 -9.84 1.26 12.98
C ALA A 69 -10.39 2.08 11.82
N VAL A 70 -11.70 1.97 11.56
CA VAL A 70 -12.37 2.56 10.39
C VAL A 70 -12.23 4.09 10.29
N LYS A 71 -11.91 4.79 11.39
CA LYS A 71 -11.69 6.24 11.41
C LYS A 71 -10.36 6.71 10.79
N ALA A 72 -9.51 5.76 10.36
CA ALA A 72 -8.20 6.04 9.79
C ALA A 72 -8.29 6.68 8.39
#